data_AF-A0A7Z2ZJQ6-F1
#
_entry.id   AF-A0A7Z2ZJQ6-F1
#
_cell.length_a   1.000
_cell.length_b   1.000
_cell.length_c   1.000
_cell.angle_alpha   90.00
_cell.angle_beta   90.00
_cell.angle_gamma   90.00
#
_symmetry.space_group_name_H-M   'P 1'
#
loop_
_entity.id
_entity.type
_entity.pdbx_description
1 polymer ?
#
loop_
_entity_poly.entity_id
_entity_poly.type
_entity_poly.pdbx_seq_one_letter_code
_entity_poly.pdbx_strand_id
1 'polypeptide(L)'
;MKNKIYLDRNEKTYKGNLHLHTTWSDGSLPAAEVVEAFKKKGYHFICLSDHEVYTRTDEFNNAEFITIPGMERGGLNPVADKDPGYHFGVIDDPTEEPVQARFEHLQTFPTPIPWEGDHSPQVLIDEMRSHGNLVIFNHPEWHLTRFDDMVEYDRFFATEIYNHATEWSTVSSYGAAYWDHALQNGKRVFGIAADDSHEHNPNWKIPEYGGGWVQVQANALTHRDIVSNLKQGYFYSSTGPEIYDLRVEDGQLTIECSPCKFIMFKAFPLRGPFVGNCDNGKPLTLASMPIEEDMQYIRVECIDFDGNVAWSNPVFVADLLEGDEH
;
A
#
# COMPACT_ATOMS: atom_id res chain seq x y z
N MET A 1 -12.22 -26.45 -2.05
CA MET A 1 -11.42 -25.21 -2.02
C MET A 1 -10.05 -25.49 -2.62
N LYS A 2 -9.57 -24.64 -3.52
CA LYS A 2 -8.27 -24.85 -4.18
C LYS A 2 -7.10 -24.45 -3.28
N ASN A 3 -5.99 -25.19 -3.37
CA ASN A 3 -4.74 -24.78 -2.73
C ASN A 3 -4.16 -23.58 -3.50
N LYS A 4 -3.66 -22.58 -2.79
CA LYS A 4 -3.07 -21.37 -3.40
C LYS A 4 -2.04 -20.76 -2.49
N ILE A 5 -0.88 -20.44 -3.05
CA ILE A 5 0.19 -19.71 -2.35
C ILE A 5 0.03 -18.23 -2.69
N TYR A 6 0.00 -17.39 -1.65
CA TYR A 6 -0.09 -15.93 -1.75
C TYR A 6 1.26 -15.27 -1.46
N LEU A 7 2.03 -15.85 -0.54
CA LEU A 7 3.42 -15.51 -0.26
C LEU A 7 4.18 -16.80 0.01
N ASP A 8 5.34 -17.00 -0.63
CA ASP A 8 6.22 -18.14 -0.39
C ASP A 8 7.52 -17.71 0.29
N ARG A 9 7.88 -18.36 1.41
CA ARG A 9 9.11 -18.05 2.16
C ARG A 9 10.42 -18.20 1.37
N ASN A 10 10.38 -18.93 0.26
CA ASN A 10 11.56 -19.19 -0.57
C ASN A 10 11.72 -18.17 -1.70
N GLU A 11 10.71 -17.33 -1.94
CA GLU A 11 10.75 -16.32 -2.98
C GLU A 11 11.58 -15.11 -2.57
N LYS A 12 12.23 -14.50 -3.55
CA LYS A 12 12.98 -13.26 -3.33
C LYS A 12 12.01 -12.14 -3.02
N THR A 13 12.38 -11.31 -2.06
CA THR A 13 11.57 -10.15 -1.67
C THR A 13 12.34 -8.85 -1.79
N TYR A 14 11.62 -7.78 -2.07
CA TYR A 14 12.14 -6.43 -2.19
C TYR A 14 11.29 -5.49 -1.33
N LYS A 15 11.96 -4.82 -0.38
CA LYS A 15 11.37 -3.78 0.47
C LYS A 15 11.24 -2.47 -0.31
N GLY A 16 10.07 -1.84 -0.27
CA GLY A 16 9.85 -0.57 -0.95
C GLY A 16 8.96 0.42 -0.21
N ASN A 17 9.10 1.70 -0.57
CA ASN A 17 8.22 2.77 -0.10
C ASN A 17 7.57 3.44 -1.32
N LEU A 18 6.27 3.73 -1.25
CA LEU A 18 5.50 4.23 -2.39
C LEU A 18 5.08 5.69 -2.24
N HIS A 19 5.47 6.37 -1.16
CA HIS A 19 5.00 7.71 -0.84
C HIS A 19 6.05 8.51 -0.06
N LEU A 20 6.62 9.53 -0.71
CA LEU A 20 7.59 10.47 -0.14
C LEU A 20 7.79 11.67 -1.08
N HIS A 21 8.39 12.74 -0.56
CA HIS A 21 8.55 14.02 -1.25
C HIS A 21 10.00 14.49 -1.28
N THR A 22 10.32 15.34 -2.26
CA THR A 22 11.64 15.93 -2.43
C THR A 22 11.52 17.44 -2.60
N THR A 23 12.64 18.12 -2.86
CA THR A 23 12.65 19.55 -3.20
C THR A 23 11.94 19.90 -4.52
N TRP A 24 11.41 18.91 -5.26
CA TRP A 24 10.58 19.19 -6.44
C TRP A 24 9.15 19.59 -6.08
N SER A 25 8.71 19.28 -4.87
CA SER A 25 7.49 19.79 -4.25
C SER A 25 7.80 20.49 -2.92
N ASP A 26 7.41 19.93 -1.79
CA ASP A 26 7.54 20.52 -0.45
C ASP A 26 8.45 19.73 0.50
N GLY A 27 9.15 18.72 0.00
CA GLY A 27 10.22 18.04 0.72
C GLY A 27 11.48 18.89 0.89
N SER A 28 12.26 18.57 1.92
CA SER A 28 13.45 19.35 2.32
C SER A 28 14.75 18.92 1.65
N LEU A 29 14.82 17.72 1.07
CA LEU A 29 16.05 17.17 0.48
C LEU A 29 15.95 16.95 -1.04
N PRO A 30 17.05 17.15 -1.79
CA PRO A 30 17.11 16.78 -3.20
C PRO A 30 16.88 15.28 -3.42
N ALA A 31 16.26 14.92 -4.54
CA ALA A 31 15.95 13.53 -4.91
C ALA A 31 17.13 12.55 -4.73
N ALA A 32 18.34 12.94 -5.12
CA ALA A 32 19.53 12.11 -4.96
C ALA A 32 19.86 11.82 -3.49
N GLU A 33 19.66 12.78 -2.59
CA GLU A 33 19.90 12.60 -1.15
C GLU A 33 18.82 11.72 -0.52
N VAL A 34 17.56 11.88 -0.94
CA VAL A 34 16.44 11.03 -0.51
C VAL A 34 16.67 9.57 -0.93
N VAL A 35 17.05 9.33 -2.20
CA VAL A 35 17.42 8.00 -2.70
C VAL A 35 18.51 7.37 -1.84
N GLU A 36 19.57 8.10 -1.52
CA GLU A 36 20.65 7.59 -0.68
C GLU A 36 20.21 7.35 0.77
N ALA A 37 19.28 8.14 1.29
CA ALA A 37 18.70 7.94 2.63
C ALA A 37 17.91 6.62 2.71
N PHE A 38 17.09 6.31 1.71
CA PHE A 38 16.32 5.06 1.65
C PHE A 38 17.20 3.83 1.41
N LYS A 39 18.22 3.93 0.53
CA LYS A 39 19.22 2.85 0.36
C LYS A 39 19.90 2.50 1.68
N LYS A 40 20.33 3.49 2.46
CA LYS A 40 20.95 3.29 3.78
C LYS A 40 20.02 2.61 4.78
N LYS A 41 18.70 2.71 4.60
CA LYS A 41 17.67 2.02 5.40
C LYS A 41 17.32 0.62 4.87
N GLY A 42 17.99 0.15 3.82
CA GLY A 42 17.77 -1.20 3.27
C GLY A 42 16.55 -1.32 2.36
N TYR A 43 16.05 -0.20 1.83
CA TYR A 43 15.03 -0.23 0.78
C TYR A 43 15.66 -0.60 -0.57
N HIS A 44 14.89 -1.30 -1.39
CA HIS A 44 15.26 -1.75 -2.72
C HIS A 44 14.54 -0.94 -3.81
N PHE A 45 13.40 -0.35 -3.50
CA PHE A 45 12.75 0.58 -4.41
C PHE A 45 11.99 1.69 -3.68
N ILE A 46 11.85 2.83 -4.33
CA ILE A 46 10.99 3.92 -3.88
C ILE A 46 10.19 4.51 -5.04
N CYS A 47 9.08 5.18 -4.75
CA CYS A 47 8.47 6.16 -5.66
C CYS A 47 8.81 7.57 -5.16
N LEU A 48 9.38 8.43 -6.02
CA LEU A 48 9.54 9.85 -5.71
C LEU A 48 8.23 10.55 -6.07
N SER A 49 7.31 10.64 -5.12
CA SER A 49 5.92 10.98 -5.37
C SER A 49 5.62 12.45 -5.06
N ASP A 50 6.50 13.36 -5.49
CA ASP A 50 6.34 14.79 -5.28
C ASP A 50 4.94 15.29 -5.69
N HIS A 51 4.37 16.20 -4.89
CA HIS A 51 3.07 16.79 -5.19
C HIS A 51 3.07 17.41 -6.58
N GLU A 52 2.13 16.99 -7.42
CA GLU A 52 1.82 17.63 -8.70
C GLU A 52 2.95 17.62 -9.73
N VAL A 53 4.01 16.86 -9.46
CA VAL A 53 5.19 16.74 -10.32
C VAL A 53 5.42 15.27 -10.63
N TYR A 54 5.16 14.85 -11.86
CA TYR A 54 5.40 13.48 -12.27
C TYR A 54 6.89 13.22 -12.46
N THR A 55 7.43 12.26 -11.72
CA THR A 55 8.86 11.96 -11.73
C THR A 55 9.14 10.68 -12.53
N ARG A 56 10.21 10.71 -13.33
CA ARG A 56 10.83 9.52 -13.96
C ARG A 56 12.33 9.58 -13.73
N THR A 57 12.87 8.74 -12.87
CA THR A 57 14.25 8.91 -12.37
C THR A 57 15.11 7.67 -12.56
N ASP A 58 15.06 7.10 -13.76
CA ASP A 58 15.80 5.88 -14.11
C ASP A 58 17.32 6.02 -13.92
N GLU A 59 17.85 7.24 -13.89
CA GLU A 59 19.24 7.54 -13.59
C GLU A 59 19.68 7.11 -12.17
N PHE A 60 18.74 6.94 -11.23
CA PHE A 60 19.02 6.43 -9.89
C PHE A 60 19.04 4.90 -9.82
N ASN A 61 18.59 4.21 -10.87
CA ASN A 61 18.45 2.76 -10.90
C ASN A 61 19.82 2.08 -11.01
N ASN A 62 19.98 0.99 -10.25
CA ASN A 62 21.11 0.08 -10.35
C ASN A 62 20.67 -1.35 -9.95
N ALA A 63 21.62 -2.27 -9.82
CA ALA A 63 21.32 -3.68 -9.54
C ALA A 63 20.67 -3.94 -8.16
N GLU A 64 20.81 -3.02 -7.22
CA GLU A 64 20.37 -3.15 -5.82
C GLU A 64 19.23 -2.18 -5.46
N PHE A 65 18.96 -1.18 -6.30
CA PHE A 65 17.95 -0.16 -6.05
C PHE A 65 17.30 0.36 -7.34
N ILE A 66 15.98 0.57 -7.33
CA ILE A 66 15.28 1.26 -8.43
C ILE A 66 14.33 2.34 -7.91
N THR A 67 13.95 3.26 -8.78
CA THR A 67 12.83 4.17 -8.58
C THR A 67 11.66 3.76 -9.45
N ILE A 68 10.45 3.89 -8.93
CA ILE A 68 9.20 3.71 -9.66
C ILE A 68 8.70 5.12 -10.02
N PRO A 69 8.51 5.43 -11.30
CA PRO A 69 7.94 6.71 -11.72
C PRO A 69 6.57 6.96 -11.10
N GLY A 70 6.30 8.21 -10.73
CA GLY A 70 5.02 8.57 -10.11
C GLY A 70 4.97 10.01 -9.59
N MET A 71 3.87 10.32 -8.90
CA MET A 71 3.61 11.57 -8.18
C MET A 71 2.55 11.33 -7.11
N GLU A 72 2.38 12.29 -6.20
CA GLU A 72 1.13 12.46 -5.48
C GLU A 72 0.29 13.53 -6.19
N ARG A 73 -0.93 13.17 -6.58
CA ARG A 73 -1.86 14.06 -7.28
C ARG A 73 -3.08 14.27 -6.43
N GLY A 74 -3.40 15.53 -6.14
CA GLY A 74 -4.48 15.83 -5.22
C GLY A 74 -4.48 17.26 -4.74
N GLY A 75 -5.26 17.50 -3.70
CA GLY A 75 -5.10 18.68 -2.88
C GLY A 75 -6.30 18.92 -1.99
N LEU A 76 -6.11 19.87 -1.09
CA LEU A 76 -7.21 20.44 -0.33
C LEU A 76 -8.24 21.07 -1.28
N ASN A 77 -9.52 20.79 -1.04
CA ASN A 77 -10.59 21.35 -1.85
C ASN A 77 -11.06 22.70 -1.28
N PRO A 78 -10.90 23.83 -2.01
CA PRO A 78 -11.32 25.14 -1.51
C PRO A 78 -12.85 25.35 -1.54
N VAL A 79 -13.63 24.35 -1.98
CA VAL A 79 -15.10 24.42 -2.04
C VAL A 79 -15.70 24.24 -0.65
N ALA A 80 -16.44 25.24 -0.18
CA ALA A 80 -17.18 25.19 1.08
C ALA A 80 -18.08 23.94 1.16
N ASP A 81 -18.10 23.30 2.33
CA ASP A 81 -18.81 22.04 2.61
C ASP A 81 -18.32 20.79 1.85
N LYS A 82 -17.24 20.92 1.06
CA LYS A 82 -16.54 19.82 0.35
C LYS A 82 -15.04 19.75 0.67
N ASP A 83 -14.59 20.56 1.64
CA ASP A 83 -13.32 20.46 2.35
C ASP A 83 -13.27 19.12 3.12
N PRO A 84 -12.18 18.33 3.06
CA PRO A 84 -10.83 18.76 2.65
C PRO A 84 -10.25 18.16 1.38
N GLY A 85 -11.04 17.69 0.41
CA GLY A 85 -10.50 17.19 -0.86
C GLY A 85 -9.92 15.78 -0.75
N TYR A 86 -8.85 15.48 -1.51
CA TYR A 86 -8.29 14.13 -1.66
C TYR A 86 -6.86 14.16 -2.20
N HIS A 87 -6.03 13.21 -1.77
CA HIS A 87 -4.75 12.89 -2.39
C HIS A 87 -4.73 11.46 -2.95
N PHE A 88 -4.13 11.32 -4.12
CA PHE A 88 -3.87 10.05 -4.75
C PHE A 88 -2.39 9.85 -5.04
N GLY A 89 -1.85 8.72 -4.58
CA GLY A 89 -0.55 8.23 -5.06
C GLY A 89 -0.73 7.68 -6.47
N VAL A 90 0.08 8.14 -7.40
CA VAL A 90 0.02 7.75 -8.81
C VAL A 90 1.36 7.13 -9.17
N ILE A 91 1.37 5.83 -9.50
CA ILE A 91 2.59 5.10 -9.87
C ILE A 91 2.47 4.50 -11.26
N ASP A 92 3.52 4.60 -12.07
CA ASP A 92 3.53 4.09 -13.44
C ASP A 92 3.35 2.58 -13.48
N ASP A 93 2.39 2.13 -14.31
CA ASP A 93 2.17 0.72 -14.63
C ASP A 93 2.77 0.35 -15.99
N PRO A 94 3.97 -0.25 -16.04
CA PRO A 94 4.63 -0.64 -17.28
C PRO A 94 4.08 -1.96 -17.85
N THR A 95 3.04 -2.54 -17.23
CA THR A 95 2.39 -3.78 -17.69
C THR A 95 1.19 -3.52 -18.60
N GLU A 96 0.69 -2.29 -18.65
CA GLU A 96 -0.45 -1.90 -19.49
C GLU A 96 -0.03 -0.92 -20.60
N GLU A 97 -0.68 -1.05 -21.76
CA GLU A 97 -0.56 -0.05 -22.82
C GLU A 97 -1.51 1.11 -22.47
N PRO A 98 -1.01 2.35 -22.33
CA PRO A 98 -1.84 3.45 -21.88
C PRO A 98 -2.73 3.95 -23.02
N VAL A 99 -3.92 4.44 -22.68
CA VAL A 99 -4.86 5.05 -23.64
C VAL A 99 -4.35 6.42 -24.09
N GLN A 100 -3.72 7.15 -23.17
CA GLN A 100 -3.08 8.44 -23.38
C GLN A 100 -1.56 8.34 -23.22
N ALA A 101 -0.82 9.29 -23.76
CA ALA A 101 0.64 9.29 -23.63
C ALA A 101 1.05 9.33 -22.16
N ARG A 102 2.02 8.51 -21.74
CA ARG A 102 2.53 8.55 -20.37
C ARG A 102 3.11 9.93 -20.05
N PHE A 103 3.02 10.33 -18.79
CA PHE A 103 3.58 11.60 -18.33
C PHE A 103 5.10 11.63 -18.41
N GLU A 104 5.67 12.82 -18.65
CA GLU A 104 7.12 13.05 -18.76
C GLU A 104 7.78 13.33 -17.40
N HIS A 105 9.11 13.24 -17.35
CA HIS A 105 9.88 13.63 -16.16
C HIS A 105 9.70 15.13 -15.87
N LEU A 106 9.38 15.46 -14.62
CA LEU A 106 9.10 16.82 -14.14
C LEU A 106 7.92 17.50 -14.86
N GLN A 107 7.00 16.72 -15.41
CA GLN A 107 5.73 17.26 -15.88
C GLN A 107 4.92 17.75 -14.68
N THR A 108 4.52 19.02 -14.72
CA THR A 108 3.79 19.66 -13.62
C THR A 108 2.30 19.81 -13.94
N PHE A 109 1.47 19.78 -12.90
CA PHE A 109 0.02 19.91 -13.01
C PHE A 109 -0.49 21.10 -12.19
N PRO A 110 -1.55 21.81 -12.65
CA PRO A 110 -2.06 22.97 -11.97
C PRO A 110 -2.87 22.61 -10.71
N THR A 111 -2.77 23.48 -9.69
CA THR A 111 -3.57 23.47 -8.46
C THR A 111 -4.29 24.81 -8.24
N PRO A 112 -5.44 24.84 -7.55
CA PRO A 112 -6.19 23.68 -7.05
C PRO A 112 -6.82 22.88 -8.20
N ILE A 113 -7.10 21.60 -7.95
CA ILE A 113 -7.80 20.76 -8.92
C ILE A 113 -9.20 21.35 -9.16
N PRO A 114 -9.64 21.51 -10.42
CA PRO A 114 -11.01 21.89 -10.70
C PRO A 114 -12.00 20.94 -10.02
N TRP A 115 -12.92 21.51 -9.24
CA TRP A 115 -14.01 20.74 -8.64
C TRP A 115 -15.26 20.88 -9.51
N GLU A 116 -15.67 19.78 -10.14
CA GLU A 116 -16.85 19.69 -11.00
C GLU A 116 -18.05 19.02 -10.30
N GLY A 117 -17.88 18.63 -9.04
CA GLY A 117 -18.87 17.93 -8.21
C GLY A 117 -18.29 16.69 -7.54
N ASP A 118 -19.15 15.91 -6.88
CA ASP A 118 -18.73 14.72 -6.10
C ASP A 118 -18.06 13.63 -6.96
N HIS A 119 -18.21 13.67 -8.28
CA HIS A 119 -17.53 12.76 -9.20
C HIS A 119 -16.08 13.18 -9.54
N SER A 120 -15.61 14.34 -9.08
CA SER A 120 -14.25 14.84 -9.38
C SER A 120 -13.13 13.84 -9.01
N PRO A 121 -13.18 13.15 -7.84
CA PRO A 121 -12.18 12.13 -7.50
C PRO A 121 -12.18 10.97 -8.50
N GLN A 122 -13.37 10.50 -8.93
CA GLN A 122 -13.46 9.45 -9.95
C GLN A 122 -12.87 9.88 -11.29
N VAL A 123 -13.13 11.11 -11.72
CA VAL A 123 -12.57 11.67 -12.96
C VAL A 123 -11.04 11.66 -12.90
N LEU A 124 -10.46 12.08 -11.78
CA LEU A 124 -9.01 12.06 -11.64
C LEU A 124 -8.45 10.63 -11.61
N ILE A 125 -9.09 9.69 -10.92
CA ILE A 125 -8.69 8.27 -10.94
C ILE A 125 -8.67 7.75 -12.38
N ASP A 126 -9.75 8.00 -13.14
CA ASP A 126 -9.87 7.54 -14.52
C ASP A 126 -8.86 8.21 -15.46
N GLU A 127 -8.57 9.50 -15.25
CA GLU A 127 -7.54 10.23 -15.96
C GLU A 127 -6.17 9.57 -15.72
N MET A 128 -5.75 9.43 -14.45
CA MET A 128 -4.46 8.85 -14.09
C MET A 128 -4.30 7.44 -14.66
N ARG A 129 -5.35 6.62 -14.59
CA ARG A 129 -5.37 5.28 -15.21
C ARG A 129 -5.24 5.32 -16.72
N SER A 130 -5.87 6.29 -17.40
CA SER A 130 -5.79 6.40 -18.86
C SER A 130 -4.36 6.68 -19.34
N HIS A 131 -3.51 7.28 -18.49
CA HIS A 131 -2.07 7.48 -18.72
C HIS A 131 -1.21 6.28 -18.30
N GLY A 132 -1.82 5.14 -17.94
CA GLY A 132 -1.13 3.90 -17.58
C GLY A 132 -0.55 3.89 -16.17
N ASN A 133 -1.30 4.41 -15.19
CA ASN A 133 -0.90 4.42 -13.79
C ASN A 133 -1.80 3.54 -12.92
N LEU A 134 -1.23 2.99 -11.85
CA LEU A 134 -1.99 2.56 -10.68
C LEU A 134 -2.26 3.78 -9.80
N VAL A 135 -3.41 3.78 -9.13
CA VAL A 135 -3.86 4.87 -8.27
C VAL A 135 -4.07 4.36 -6.86
N ILE A 136 -3.45 5.00 -5.87
CA ILE A 136 -3.52 4.69 -4.46
C ILE A 136 -4.31 5.80 -3.77
N PHE A 137 -5.29 5.44 -2.94
CA PHE A 137 -6.01 6.39 -2.09
C PHE A 137 -5.13 6.72 -0.88
N ASN A 138 -4.48 7.89 -0.89
CA ASN A 138 -3.50 8.25 0.13
C ASN A 138 -4.18 8.73 1.42
N HIS A 139 -3.54 8.42 2.55
CA HIS A 139 -3.83 8.84 3.93
C HIS A 139 -5.28 9.31 4.18
N PRO A 140 -6.27 8.40 4.02
CA PRO A 140 -7.68 8.78 4.01
C PRO A 140 -8.16 9.41 5.32
N GLU A 141 -7.55 9.04 6.46
CA GLU A 141 -7.89 9.62 7.76
C GLU A 141 -7.43 11.07 7.89
N TRP A 142 -6.18 11.38 7.49
CA TRP A 142 -5.66 12.75 7.50
C TRP A 142 -6.46 13.66 6.57
N HIS A 143 -6.83 13.14 5.40
CA HIS A 143 -7.70 13.81 4.43
C HIS A 143 -9.19 13.85 4.84
N LEU A 144 -9.57 13.40 6.04
CA LEU A 144 -10.98 13.35 6.48
C LEU A 144 -11.92 12.71 5.44
N THR A 145 -11.39 11.75 4.67
CA THR A 145 -12.15 11.00 3.66
C THR A 145 -13.32 10.32 4.35
N ARG A 146 -14.46 10.14 3.68
CA ARG A 146 -15.59 9.42 4.26
C ARG A 146 -15.51 7.94 3.92
N PHE A 147 -16.11 7.11 4.75
CA PHE A 147 -16.23 5.69 4.42
C PHE A 147 -17.02 5.47 3.13
N ASP A 148 -18.07 6.26 2.88
CA ASP A 148 -18.86 6.18 1.65
C ASP A 148 -18.02 6.45 0.39
N ASP A 149 -16.99 7.32 0.47
CA ASP A 149 -16.08 7.61 -0.64
C ASP A 149 -15.29 6.35 -1.07
N MET A 150 -14.95 5.47 -0.12
CA MET A 150 -14.27 4.19 -0.41
C MET A 150 -15.16 3.21 -1.19
N VAL A 151 -16.48 3.40 -1.13
CA VAL A 151 -17.46 2.60 -1.85
C VAL A 151 -17.86 3.27 -3.17
N GLU A 152 -17.95 4.59 -3.18
CA GLU A 152 -18.37 5.39 -4.33
C GLU A 152 -17.36 5.31 -5.48
N TYR A 153 -16.07 5.46 -5.19
CA TYR A 153 -15.05 5.51 -6.24
C TYR A 153 -14.54 4.12 -6.61
N ASP A 154 -14.25 3.92 -7.89
CA ASP A 154 -13.84 2.66 -8.49
C ASP A 154 -12.45 2.75 -9.10
N ARG A 155 -11.87 1.58 -9.38
CA ARG A 155 -10.62 1.41 -10.15
C ARG A 155 -9.36 1.98 -9.47
N PHE A 156 -9.39 2.39 -8.22
CA PHE A 156 -8.14 2.53 -7.47
C PHE A 156 -7.55 1.15 -7.15
N PHE A 157 -6.22 1.08 -7.04
CA PHE A 157 -5.45 -0.14 -6.81
C PHE A 157 -5.36 -0.50 -5.32
N ALA A 158 -5.11 0.51 -4.48
CA ALA A 158 -4.93 0.31 -3.05
C ALA A 158 -5.36 1.52 -2.23
N THR A 159 -5.56 1.32 -0.94
CA THR A 159 -5.68 2.37 0.07
C THR A 159 -4.40 2.42 0.90
N GLU A 160 -3.89 3.61 1.20
CA GLU A 160 -2.82 3.78 2.17
C GLU A 160 -3.37 3.55 3.58
N ILE A 161 -3.01 2.39 4.16
CA ILE A 161 -3.51 1.93 5.46
C ILE A 161 -2.61 2.33 6.62
N TYR A 162 -1.38 2.73 6.31
CA TYR A 162 -0.46 3.35 7.25
C TYR A 162 0.34 4.45 6.54
N ASN A 163 0.30 5.64 7.11
CA ASN A 163 1.09 6.79 6.68
C ASN A 163 1.98 7.24 7.86
N HIS A 164 3.31 7.16 7.69
CA HIS A 164 4.23 7.36 8.81
C HIS A 164 4.32 8.83 9.28
N ALA A 165 4.30 9.79 8.36
CA ALA A 165 4.40 11.21 8.69
C ALA A 165 3.23 11.69 9.56
N THR A 166 2.04 11.11 9.36
CA THR A 166 0.83 11.45 10.13
C THR A 166 0.76 10.79 11.51
N GLU A 167 1.59 9.77 11.79
CA GLU A 167 1.64 9.08 13.09
C GLU A 167 2.01 10.06 14.23
N TRP A 168 2.99 10.93 13.98
CA TRP A 168 3.52 11.83 15.00
C TRP A 168 3.14 13.30 14.79
N SER A 169 2.64 13.69 13.61
CA SER A 169 2.20 15.06 13.34
C SER A 169 0.75 15.33 13.75
N THR A 170 -0.17 14.42 13.42
CA THR A 170 -1.63 14.61 13.59
C THR A 170 -2.34 13.45 14.28
N VAL A 171 -1.67 12.31 14.44
CA VAL A 171 -2.23 11.07 15.00
C VAL A 171 -3.40 10.56 14.13
N SER A 172 -3.20 10.58 12.81
CA SER A 172 -4.19 10.15 11.79
C SER A 172 -3.60 9.19 10.75
N SER A 173 -2.71 8.31 11.22
CA SER A 173 -1.90 7.41 10.40
C SER A 173 -2.60 6.16 9.92
N TYR A 174 -3.78 5.80 10.46
CA TYR A 174 -4.34 4.46 10.27
C TYR A 174 -5.55 4.44 9.32
N GLY A 175 -5.29 4.15 8.05
CA GLY A 175 -6.31 3.97 7.01
C GLY A 175 -7.01 2.61 7.00
N ALA A 176 -6.65 1.67 7.88
CA ALA A 176 -7.13 0.28 7.82
C ALA A 176 -8.66 0.13 7.93
N ALA A 177 -9.36 1.03 8.66
CA ALA A 177 -10.81 1.02 8.74
C ALA A 177 -11.48 1.43 7.42
N TYR A 178 -10.86 2.35 6.67
CA TYR A 178 -11.33 2.77 5.34
C TYR A 178 -11.19 1.63 4.34
N TRP A 179 -10.04 0.95 4.39
CA TRP A 179 -9.81 -0.24 3.59
C TRP A 179 -10.80 -1.36 3.93
N ASP A 180 -11.02 -1.65 5.22
CA ASP A 180 -12.01 -2.63 5.65
C ASP A 180 -13.41 -2.28 5.14
N HIS A 181 -13.79 -1.00 5.15
CA HIS A 181 -15.08 -0.55 4.63
C HIS A 181 -15.21 -0.77 3.10
N ALA A 182 -14.15 -0.51 2.34
CA ALA A 182 -14.10 -0.81 0.91
C ALA A 182 -14.30 -2.31 0.64
N LEU A 183 -13.55 -3.16 1.35
CA LEU A 183 -13.58 -4.61 1.20
C LEU A 183 -14.96 -5.20 1.56
N GLN A 184 -15.57 -4.76 2.66
CA GLN A 184 -16.89 -5.20 3.10
C GLN A 184 -18.00 -4.85 2.11
N ASN A 185 -17.79 -3.81 1.30
CA ASN A 185 -18.69 -3.41 0.22
C ASN A 185 -18.26 -3.99 -1.15
N GLY A 186 -17.45 -5.05 -1.16
CA GLY A 186 -17.13 -5.83 -2.36
C GLY A 186 -16.02 -5.27 -3.23
N LYS A 187 -15.34 -4.19 -2.82
CA LYS A 187 -14.16 -3.71 -3.55
C LYS A 187 -13.02 -4.73 -3.42
N ARG A 188 -12.29 -4.91 -4.52
CA ARG A 188 -11.10 -5.79 -4.58
C ARG A 188 -9.84 -4.93 -4.69
N VAL A 189 -9.49 -4.28 -3.59
CA VAL A 189 -8.37 -3.32 -3.50
C VAL A 189 -7.41 -3.73 -2.39
N PHE A 190 -6.14 -3.38 -2.52
CA PHE A 190 -5.11 -3.73 -1.53
C PHE A 190 -4.89 -2.62 -0.49
N GLY A 191 -4.08 -2.91 0.53
CA GLY A 191 -3.66 -1.96 1.54
C GLY A 191 -2.16 -1.76 1.49
N ILE A 192 -1.68 -0.52 1.36
CA ILE A 192 -0.24 -0.18 1.36
C ILE A 192 0.14 0.62 2.61
N ALA A 193 1.34 0.38 3.13
CA ALA A 193 1.95 1.22 4.15
C ALA A 193 3.10 2.00 3.52
N ALA A 194 3.16 3.31 3.76
CA ALA A 194 4.21 4.17 3.26
C ALA A 194 4.53 5.30 4.27
N ASP A 195 5.49 6.16 3.89
CA ASP A 195 6.05 7.12 4.84
C ASP A 195 5.41 8.50 4.71
N ASP A 196 5.20 8.98 3.48
CA ASP A 196 4.83 10.37 3.18
C ASP A 196 5.86 11.34 3.76
N SER A 197 7.14 10.97 3.63
CA SER A 197 8.24 11.69 4.24
C SER A 197 8.66 12.90 3.41
N HIS A 198 9.00 13.99 4.09
CA HIS A 198 9.39 15.29 3.57
C HIS A 198 10.82 15.65 4.03
N GLU A 199 11.19 15.32 5.27
CA GLU A 199 12.40 15.86 5.92
C GLU A 199 13.63 14.95 5.77
N HIS A 200 13.44 13.63 5.84
CA HIS A 200 14.49 12.62 5.58
C HIS A 200 15.78 12.78 6.42
N ASN A 201 15.70 13.44 7.59
CA ASN A 201 16.88 13.78 8.38
C ASN A 201 17.39 12.55 9.16
N PRO A 202 18.58 12.00 8.84
CA PRO A 202 19.07 10.79 9.49
C PRO A 202 19.52 11.02 10.95
N ASN A 203 19.62 12.28 11.40
CA ASN A 203 20.03 12.62 12.76
C ASN A 203 18.85 12.72 13.74
N TRP A 204 17.61 12.74 13.24
CA TRP A 204 16.44 12.78 14.09
C TRP A 204 16.33 11.49 14.91
N LYS A 205 16.04 11.64 16.21
CA LYS A 205 15.88 10.49 17.11
C LYS A 205 14.54 9.80 16.95
N ILE A 206 13.55 10.56 16.48
CA ILE A 206 12.28 10.06 15.99
C ILE A 206 12.41 10.16 14.47
N PRO A 207 12.70 9.06 13.76
CA PRO A 207 12.84 9.09 12.32
C PRO A 207 11.47 9.41 11.69
N GLU A 208 11.50 10.22 10.64
CA GLU A 208 10.30 10.64 9.89
C GLU A 208 10.10 9.83 8.60
N TYR A 209 11.07 8.98 8.28
CA TYR A 209 11.04 8.04 7.15
C TYR A 209 11.56 6.67 7.61
N GLY A 210 11.15 5.62 6.91
CA GLY A 210 11.48 4.24 7.22
C GLY A 210 10.52 3.55 8.18
N GLY A 211 9.30 4.08 8.36
CA GLY A 211 8.33 3.58 9.33
C GLY A 211 7.20 2.76 8.72
N GLY A 212 6.81 3.04 7.47
CA GLY A 212 5.88 2.24 6.68
C GLY A 212 6.53 1.70 5.40
N TRP A 213 6.18 0.49 5.00
CA TRP A 213 6.66 -0.08 3.74
C TRP A 213 5.79 -1.21 3.21
N VAL A 214 6.00 -1.53 1.93
CA VAL A 214 5.58 -2.79 1.30
C VAL A 214 6.77 -3.72 1.13
N GLN A 215 6.53 -5.02 1.17
CA GLN A 215 7.50 -6.07 0.85
C GLN A 215 6.96 -6.92 -0.30
N VAL A 216 7.57 -6.80 -1.47
CA VAL A 216 7.08 -7.41 -2.73
C VAL A 216 7.90 -8.64 -3.08
N GLN A 217 7.23 -9.76 -3.37
CA GLN A 217 7.88 -10.95 -3.95
C GLN A 217 8.05 -10.78 -5.45
N ALA A 218 9.29 -10.88 -5.94
CA ALA A 218 9.57 -10.75 -7.37
C ALA A 218 10.85 -11.48 -7.78
N ASN A 219 10.89 -11.96 -9.02
CA ASN A 219 12.06 -12.66 -9.56
C ASN A 219 13.28 -11.75 -9.74
N ALA A 220 13.03 -10.49 -10.13
CA ALA A 220 14.05 -9.48 -10.34
C ALA A 220 13.61 -8.11 -9.84
N LEU A 221 14.58 -7.30 -9.42
CA LEU A 221 14.38 -5.89 -9.07
C LEU A 221 14.28 -5.05 -10.34
N THR A 222 13.12 -5.10 -10.99
CA THR A 222 12.81 -4.25 -12.16
C THR A 222 11.47 -3.58 -11.96
N HIS A 223 11.29 -2.40 -12.54
CA HIS A 223 10.03 -1.64 -12.46
C HIS A 223 8.83 -2.51 -12.87
N ARG A 224 8.97 -3.27 -13.97
CA ARG A 224 7.93 -4.19 -14.44
C ARG A 224 7.62 -5.32 -13.45
N ASP A 225 8.63 -6.01 -12.94
CA ASP A 225 8.41 -7.13 -12.02
C ASP A 225 7.80 -6.64 -10.70
N ILE A 226 8.28 -5.53 -10.15
CA ILE A 226 7.74 -4.97 -8.90
C ILE A 226 6.26 -4.60 -9.08
N VAL A 227 5.92 -3.83 -10.13
CA VAL A 227 4.53 -3.39 -10.34
C VAL A 227 3.62 -4.56 -10.70
N SER A 228 4.09 -5.51 -11.51
CA SER A 228 3.32 -6.73 -11.83
C SER A 228 2.96 -7.54 -10.57
N ASN A 229 3.89 -7.68 -9.63
CA ASN A 229 3.66 -8.43 -8.39
C ASN A 229 2.83 -7.64 -7.38
N LEU A 230 2.94 -6.31 -7.35
CA LEU A 230 2.00 -5.45 -6.63
C LEU A 230 0.56 -5.67 -7.12
N LYS A 231 0.31 -5.63 -8.44
CA LYS A 231 -1.03 -5.85 -9.04
C LYS A 231 -1.60 -7.23 -8.73
N GLN A 232 -0.75 -8.24 -8.66
CA GLN A 232 -1.17 -9.61 -8.38
C GLN A 232 -1.37 -9.89 -6.88
N GLY A 233 -0.99 -8.95 -6.01
CA GLY A 233 -1.10 -9.11 -4.57
C GLY A 233 0.03 -9.95 -3.94
N TYR A 234 1.13 -10.16 -4.66
CA TYR A 234 2.34 -10.85 -4.17
C TYR A 234 3.20 -9.93 -3.32
N PHE A 235 2.60 -9.34 -2.29
CA PHE A 235 3.25 -8.47 -1.33
C PHE A 235 2.50 -8.45 0.00
N TYR A 236 3.11 -7.84 1.01
CA TYR A 236 2.43 -7.42 2.24
C TYR A 236 2.91 -6.04 2.65
N SER A 237 2.17 -5.40 3.55
CA SER A 237 2.50 -4.08 4.11
C SER A 237 2.92 -4.21 5.56
N SER A 238 3.82 -3.35 6.06
CA SER A 238 4.32 -3.46 7.43
C SER A 238 4.88 -2.15 8.00
N THR A 239 4.83 -2.05 9.32
CA THR A 239 5.58 -1.08 10.14
C THR A 239 6.64 -1.72 11.03
N GLY A 240 6.88 -3.02 10.90
CA GLY A 240 7.86 -3.75 11.72
C GLY A 240 7.94 -5.23 11.37
N PRO A 241 6.86 -6.00 11.62
CA PRO A 241 6.88 -7.45 11.47
C PRO A 241 7.03 -7.89 10.01
N GLU A 242 7.51 -9.11 9.82
CA GLU A 242 7.64 -9.72 8.50
C GLU A 242 6.65 -10.87 8.34
N ILE A 243 6.08 -11.02 7.15
CA ILE A 243 5.29 -12.19 6.76
C ILE A 243 6.16 -13.01 5.82
N TYR A 244 6.54 -14.21 6.26
CA TYR A 244 7.39 -15.11 5.50
C TYR A 244 6.56 -15.96 4.54
N ASP A 245 5.38 -16.39 4.97
CA ASP A 245 4.55 -17.30 4.19
C ASP A 245 3.06 -17.04 4.42
N LEU A 246 2.27 -17.14 3.35
CA LEU A 246 0.81 -17.06 3.41
C LEU A 246 0.23 -17.97 2.33
N ARG A 247 -0.50 -19.01 2.74
CA ARG A 247 -1.04 -19.99 1.80
C ARG A 247 -2.34 -20.62 2.27
N VAL A 248 -3.09 -21.10 1.30
CA VAL A 248 -4.26 -21.96 1.49
C VAL A 248 -3.88 -23.37 1.10
N GLU A 249 -3.99 -24.30 2.05
CA GLU A 249 -3.78 -25.73 1.85
C GLU A 249 -4.86 -26.50 2.61
N ASP A 250 -5.53 -27.45 1.95
CA ASP A 250 -6.55 -28.32 2.55
C ASP A 250 -7.68 -27.54 3.28
N GLY A 251 -8.07 -26.38 2.73
CA GLY A 251 -9.11 -25.51 3.29
C GLY A 251 -8.68 -24.71 4.52
N GLN A 252 -7.38 -24.65 4.83
CA GLN A 252 -6.80 -23.84 5.90
C GLN A 252 -6.02 -22.66 5.31
N LEU A 253 -6.29 -21.44 5.77
CA LEU A 253 -5.37 -20.32 5.57
C LEU A 253 -4.31 -20.35 6.67
N THR A 254 -3.04 -20.47 6.29
CA THR A 254 -1.90 -20.51 7.21
C THR A 254 -0.96 -19.35 6.93
N ILE A 255 -0.45 -18.74 8.00
CA ILE A 255 0.54 -17.65 7.96
C ILE A 255 1.78 -18.02 8.77
N GLU A 256 2.98 -17.78 8.23
CA GLU A 256 4.27 -17.78 8.93
C GLU A 256 4.79 -16.34 9.00
N CYS A 257 5.20 -15.87 10.17
CA CYS A 257 5.65 -14.50 10.38
C CYS A 257 6.83 -14.39 11.35
N SER A 258 7.45 -13.21 11.40
CA SER A 258 8.39 -12.86 12.46
C SER A 258 7.73 -12.96 13.84
N PRO A 259 8.50 -13.07 14.95
CA PRO A 259 7.95 -13.16 16.30
C PRO A 259 6.94 -12.05 16.63
N CYS A 260 5.67 -12.43 16.79
CA CYS A 260 4.56 -11.51 17.06
C CYS A 260 3.89 -11.79 18.40
N LYS A 261 3.34 -10.75 19.02
CA LYS A 261 2.54 -10.81 20.24
C LYS A 261 1.14 -11.36 19.94
N PHE A 262 0.53 -10.92 18.84
CA PHE A 262 -0.81 -11.32 18.39
C PHE A 262 -0.85 -11.59 16.89
N ILE A 263 -1.71 -12.53 16.48
CA ILE A 263 -2.08 -12.72 15.07
C ILE A 263 -3.61 -12.67 15.00
N MET A 264 -4.15 -11.78 14.17
CA MET A 264 -5.59 -11.58 13.99
C MET A 264 -5.99 -11.91 12.56
N PHE A 265 -6.91 -12.87 12.41
CA PHE A 265 -7.55 -13.14 11.13
C PHE A 265 -8.82 -12.29 11.02
N LYS A 266 -8.79 -11.29 10.14
CA LYS A 266 -9.93 -10.42 9.85
C LYS A 266 -10.66 -10.97 8.64
N ALA A 267 -11.82 -11.56 8.91
CA ALA A 267 -12.72 -12.10 7.91
C ALA A 267 -14.03 -11.30 7.89
N PHE A 268 -14.79 -11.44 6.80
CA PHE A 268 -16.12 -10.88 6.65
C PHE A 268 -16.98 -11.83 5.79
N PRO A 269 -18.29 -11.99 6.06
CA PRO A 269 -19.08 -11.41 7.15
C PRO A 269 -18.88 -12.13 8.49
N LEU A 270 -18.18 -13.26 8.49
CA LEU A 270 -17.84 -14.01 9.70
C LEU A 270 -16.62 -13.42 10.39
N ARG A 271 -16.54 -13.57 11.71
CA ARG A 271 -15.38 -13.11 12.48
C ARG A 271 -14.31 -14.19 12.52
N GLY A 272 -13.13 -13.87 12.01
CA GLY A 272 -11.95 -14.74 12.15
C GLY A 272 -11.36 -14.74 13.57
N PRO A 273 -10.52 -15.74 13.90
CA PRO A 273 -9.95 -15.89 15.22
C PRO A 273 -8.90 -14.83 15.55
N PHE A 274 -8.84 -14.49 16.85
CA PHE A 274 -7.70 -13.81 17.48
C PHE A 274 -6.81 -14.87 18.12
N VAL A 275 -5.50 -14.83 17.84
CA VAL A 275 -4.51 -15.76 18.37
C VAL A 275 -3.49 -14.99 19.21
N GLY A 276 -3.28 -15.45 20.44
CA GLY A 276 -2.36 -14.87 21.41
C GLY A 276 -1.95 -15.90 22.47
N ASN A 277 -0.69 -15.92 22.88
CA ASN A 277 -0.20 -16.77 23.96
C ASN A 277 -0.34 -16.07 25.32
N CYS A 278 -1.57 -15.74 25.73
CA CYS A 278 -1.83 -14.91 26.93
C CYS A 278 -1.29 -15.52 28.23
N ASP A 279 -1.21 -16.84 28.34
CA ASP A 279 -0.77 -17.53 29.56
C ASP A 279 0.74 -17.41 29.83
N ASN A 280 1.56 -17.34 28.77
CA ASN A 280 3.03 -17.40 28.91
C ASN A 280 3.79 -16.30 28.16
N GLY A 281 3.09 -15.49 27.34
CA GLY A 281 3.68 -14.39 26.59
C GLY A 281 4.69 -14.79 25.51
N LYS A 282 4.79 -16.07 25.15
CA LYS A 282 5.70 -16.53 24.09
C LYS A 282 5.26 -15.97 22.73
N PRO A 283 6.20 -15.53 21.88
CA PRO A 283 5.87 -15.04 20.55
C PRO A 283 5.20 -16.12 19.70
N LEU A 284 4.27 -15.69 18.86
CA LEU A 284 3.68 -16.45 17.78
C LEU A 284 4.50 -16.23 16.51
N THR A 285 4.75 -17.30 15.76
CA THR A 285 5.40 -17.24 14.44
C THR A 285 4.60 -17.99 13.37
N LEU A 286 3.49 -18.63 13.78
CA LEU A 286 2.65 -19.46 12.93
C LEU A 286 1.22 -19.43 13.49
N ALA A 287 0.24 -19.28 12.61
CA ALA A 287 -1.17 -19.50 12.95
C ALA A 287 -1.95 -19.94 11.71
N SER A 288 -3.11 -20.55 11.92
CA SER A 288 -4.01 -20.92 10.83
C SER A 288 -5.48 -20.80 11.24
N MET A 289 -6.35 -20.71 10.23
CA MET A 289 -7.80 -20.84 10.42
C MET A 289 -8.45 -21.64 9.28
N PRO A 290 -9.55 -22.37 9.56
CA PRO A 290 -10.40 -22.90 8.50
C PRO A 290 -11.05 -21.76 7.71
N ILE A 291 -11.20 -21.96 6.40
CA ILE A 291 -11.92 -21.05 5.53
C ILE A 291 -13.35 -21.56 5.36
N GLU A 292 -14.33 -20.69 5.60
CA GLU A 292 -15.75 -20.99 5.39
C GLU A 292 -16.20 -20.38 4.06
N GLU A 293 -17.05 -21.10 3.31
CA GLU A 293 -17.48 -20.69 1.96
C GLU A 293 -18.28 -19.37 1.96
N ASP A 294 -18.95 -19.05 3.07
CA ASP A 294 -19.74 -17.82 3.25
C ASP A 294 -18.86 -16.58 3.52
N MET A 295 -17.56 -16.75 3.80
CA MET A 295 -16.64 -15.63 3.93
C MET A 295 -16.41 -15.00 2.55
N GLN A 296 -16.39 -13.67 2.46
CA GLN A 296 -16.03 -12.92 1.25
C GLN A 296 -14.52 -12.79 1.12
N TYR A 297 -13.86 -12.41 2.20
CA TYR A 297 -12.41 -12.29 2.26
C TYR A 297 -11.87 -12.63 3.65
N ILE A 298 -10.59 -12.96 3.70
CA ILE A 298 -9.81 -13.10 4.93
C ILE A 298 -8.49 -12.34 4.74
N ARG A 299 -8.11 -11.49 5.67
CA ARG A 299 -6.76 -10.88 5.74
C ARG A 299 -6.20 -11.07 7.13
N VAL A 300 -4.87 -10.99 7.26
CA VAL A 300 -4.18 -11.28 8.52
C VAL A 300 -3.40 -10.05 8.98
N GLU A 301 -3.51 -9.74 10.27
CA GLU A 301 -2.68 -8.74 10.94
C GLU A 301 -1.78 -9.43 11.96
N CYS A 302 -0.47 -9.25 11.82
CA CYS A 302 0.53 -9.73 12.76
C CYS A 302 1.06 -8.55 13.56
N ILE A 303 0.92 -8.55 14.88
CA ILE A 303 1.27 -7.43 15.76
C ILE A 303 2.43 -7.83 16.66
N ASP A 304 3.54 -7.10 16.64
CA ASP A 304 4.69 -7.37 17.51
C ASP A 304 4.50 -6.84 18.95
N PHE A 305 5.57 -6.93 19.74
CA PHE A 305 5.53 -6.48 21.13
C PHE A 305 5.53 -4.95 21.27
N ASP A 306 6.14 -4.24 20.33
CA ASP A 306 6.22 -2.78 20.29
C ASP A 306 4.95 -2.14 19.71
N GLY A 307 4.06 -2.94 19.11
CA GLY A 307 2.79 -2.50 18.56
C GLY A 307 2.83 -2.27 17.05
N ASN A 308 3.95 -2.55 16.39
CA ASN A 308 4.03 -2.51 14.93
C ASN A 308 3.20 -3.65 14.33
N VAL A 309 2.73 -3.45 13.10
CA VAL A 309 1.78 -4.35 12.45
C VAL A 309 2.28 -4.69 11.05
N ALA A 310 2.15 -5.96 10.68
CA ALA A 310 2.18 -6.39 9.28
C ALA A 310 0.78 -6.80 8.83
N TRP A 311 0.36 -6.34 7.66
CA TRP A 311 -0.93 -6.61 7.04
C TRP A 311 -0.73 -7.45 5.78
N SER A 312 -1.36 -8.62 5.74
CA SER A 312 -1.46 -9.38 4.49
C SER A 312 -2.46 -8.73 3.54
N ASN A 313 -2.33 -9.02 2.25
CA ASN A 313 -3.42 -8.79 1.30
C ASN A 313 -4.63 -9.69 1.63
N PRO A 314 -5.86 -9.28 1.25
CA PRO A 314 -7.06 -10.09 1.36
C PRO A 314 -7.00 -11.31 0.46
N VAL A 315 -7.22 -12.47 1.06
CA VAL A 315 -7.57 -13.71 0.41
C VAL A 315 -9.06 -13.68 0.11
N PHE A 316 -9.43 -13.42 -1.15
CA PHE A 316 -10.81 -13.47 -1.59
C PHE A 316 -11.26 -14.92 -1.73
N VAL A 317 -12.29 -15.31 -1.00
CA VAL A 317 -12.73 -16.72 -0.93
C VAL A 317 -13.36 -17.18 -2.23
N ALA A 318 -14.04 -16.28 -2.95
CA ALA A 318 -14.58 -16.57 -4.29
C ALA A 318 -13.50 -17.14 -5.23
N ASP A 319 -12.28 -16.57 -5.20
CA ASP A 319 -11.17 -17.07 -6.00
C ASP A 319 -10.81 -18.51 -5.64
N LEU A 320 -11.08 -18.97 -4.42
CA LEU A 320 -10.73 -20.32 -3.96
C LEU A 320 -11.82 -21.36 -4.25
N LEU A 321 -13.03 -20.92 -4.58
CA LEU A 321 -14.20 -21.75 -4.86
C LEU A 321 -14.40 -22.01 -6.36
N GLU A 322 -13.96 -21.09 -7.22
CA GLU A 322 -13.97 -21.29 -8.68
C GLU A 322 -13.08 -22.49 -9.04
N GLY A 323 -13.73 -23.60 -9.42
CA GLY A 323 -13.12 -24.68 -10.19
C GLY A 323 -12.95 -24.23 -11.64
N ASP A 324 -11.96 -24.79 -12.34
CA ASP A 324 -11.63 -24.48 -13.74
C ASP A 324 -12.87 -24.44 -14.64
N GLU A 325 -13.47 -23.26 -14.84
CA GLU A 325 -14.31 -22.99 -16.00
C GLU A 325 -13.38 -22.64 -17.15
N HIS A 326 -13.12 -23.68 -17.97
CA HIS A 326 -12.37 -23.63 -19.22
C HIS A 326 -12.99 -22.73 -20.28
#